data_AF-A0A9N9D1M0-F1
#
_entry.id   AF-A0A9N9D1M0-F1
#
_cell.length_a   1.000
_cell.length_b   1.000
_cell.length_c   1.000
_cell.angle_alpha   90.00
_cell.angle_beta   90.00
_cell.angle_gamma   90.00
#
_symmetry.space_group_name_H-M   'P 1'
#
loop_
_entity.id
_entity.type
_entity.pdbx_description
1 polymer ?
#
loop_
_entity_poly.entity_id
_entity_poly.type
_entity_poly.pdbx_seq_one_letter_code
_entity_poly.pdbx_strand_id
1 'polypeptide(L)' 'MSEDNVHGVWNFFLNDKENNKTKCQLCPKEYNNSLNESTAKNHISQKHPQAWNT' A
#
# COMPACT_ATOMS: atom_id res chain seq x y z
N MET A 1 4.11 9.11 19.65
CA MET A 1 4.25 7.89 18.83
C MET A 1 3.58 8.21 17.51
N SER A 2 4.41 8.24 16.47
CA SER A 2 4.24 8.66 15.07
C SER A 2 2.83 8.98 14.55
N GLU A 3 2.61 10.26 14.26
CA GLU A 3 1.54 10.77 13.40
C GLU A 3 2.03 10.70 11.95
N ASP A 4 1.91 9.52 11.35
CA ASP A 4 2.26 9.26 9.96
C ASP A 4 1.22 9.91 9.03
N ASN A 5 1.49 11.16 8.68
CA ASN A 5 0.84 11.93 7.63
C ASN A 5 1.19 11.32 6.25
N VAL A 6 0.53 10.22 5.90
CA VAL A 6 0.85 9.44 4.72
C VAL A 6 -0.33 9.52 3.74
N HIS A 7 -0.38 10.64 3.02
CA HIS A 7 -1.39 10.92 2.00
C HIS A 7 -1.16 10.11 0.71
N GLY A 8 -2.24 9.55 0.18
CA GLY A 8 -2.36 9.07 -1.21
C GLY A 8 -2.35 7.55 -1.36
N VAL A 9 -1.15 6.95 -1.48
CA VAL A 9 -1.04 5.54 -1.92
C VAL A 9 -1.31 4.54 -0.80
N TRP A 10 -0.97 4.89 0.43
CA TRP A 10 -1.04 4.00 1.58
C TRP A 10 -2.46 3.78 2.11
N ASN A 11 -3.41 4.61 1.68
CA ASN A 11 -4.83 4.37 1.94
C ASN A 11 -5.35 3.07 1.27
N PHE A 12 -4.61 2.54 0.30
CA PHE A 12 -4.90 1.28 -0.37
C PHE A 12 -4.10 0.09 0.19
N PHE A 13 -3.27 0.31 1.20
CA PHE A 13 -2.41 -0.70 1.81
C PHE A 13 -2.59 -0.77 3.32
N LEU A 14 -2.85 -1.98 3.81
CA LEU A 14 -2.92 -2.28 5.23
C LEU A 14 -1.56 -2.82 5.69
N ASN A 15 -0.89 -2.11 6.60
CA ASN A 15 0.33 -2.60 7.24
C ASN A 15 -0.04 -3.43 8.47
N ASP A 16 0.17 -4.74 8.36
CA ASP A 16 0.11 -5.68 9.46
C ASP A 16 1.44 -5.63 10.23
N LYS A 17 1.47 -4.83 11.29
CA LYS A 17 2.66 -4.65 12.14
C LYS A 17 3.04 -5.91 12.90
N GLU A 18 2.08 -6.79 13.17
CA GLU A 18 2.29 -8.04 13.91
C GLU A 18 3.09 -9.05 13.08
N ASN A 19 2.74 -9.20 11.80
CA ASN A 19 3.39 -10.15 10.90
C ASN A 19 4.46 -9.50 10.00
N ASN A 20 4.71 -8.19 10.14
CA ASN A 20 5.57 -7.40 9.24
C ASN A 20 5.15 -7.52 7.76
N LYS A 21 3.84 -7.57 7.51
CA LYS A 21 3.28 -7.72 6.17
C LYS A 21 2.57 -6.46 5.73
N THR A 22 2.62 -6.18 4.44
CA THR A 22 1.79 -5.14 3.82
C THR A 22 0.82 -5.81 2.87
N LYS A 23 -0.48 -5.55 3.02
CA LYS A 23 -1.54 -6.13 2.17
C LYS A 23 -2.22 -5.04 1.37
N CYS A 24 -2.41 -5.25 0.07
CA CYS A 24 -3.27 -4.38 -0.73
C CYS A 24 -4.74 -4.62 -0.37
N GLN A 25 -5.51 -3.56 -0.22
CA GLN A 25 -6.95 -3.65 0.06
C GLN A 25 -7.80 -3.77 -1.22
N LEU A 26 -7.22 -3.53 -2.39
CA LEU A 26 -7.89 -3.58 -3.69
C LEU A 26 -7.70 -4.93 -4.41
N CYS A 27 -6.72 -5.74 -4.01
CA CYS A 27 -6.44 -7.05 -4.60
C CYS A 27 -5.88 -8.03 -3.55
N PRO A 28 -5.87 -9.35 -3.82
CA PRO A 28 -5.29 -10.35 -2.92
C PRO A 28 -3.74 -10.31 -2.86
N LYS A 29 -3.09 -9.23 -3.30
CA LYS A 29 -1.63 -9.13 -3.25
C LYS A 29 -1.17 -8.75 -1.84
N GLU A 30 -0.28 -9.55 -1.31
CA GLU A 30 0.41 -9.32 -0.04
C GLU A 30 1.92 -9.29 -0.24
N TYR A 31 2.59 -8.54 0.63
CA TYR A 31 4.02 -8.34 0.67
C TYR A 31 4.52 -8.78 2.04
N ASN A 32 5.55 -9.62 2.03
CA ASN A 32 6.08 -10.27 3.24
C ASN A 32 6.99 -9.35 4.06
N ASN A 33 7.13 -8.09 3.65
CA ASN A 33 7.95 -7.06 4.25
C ASN A 33 7.24 -5.71 4.06
N SER A 34 7.69 -4.70 4.80
CA SER A 34 7.31 -3.31 4.58
C SER A 34 7.48 -2.93 3.11
N LEU A 35 6.37 -2.56 2.47
CA LEU A 35 6.37 -2.09 1.10
C LEU A 35 7.09 -0.74 1.02
N ASN A 36 7.79 -0.45 -0.08
CA ASN A 36 8.30 0.91 -0.32
C ASN A 36 7.25 1.73 -1.05
N GLU A 37 7.25 3.05 -0.87
CA GLU A 37 6.29 3.94 -1.52
C GLU A 37 6.34 3.82 -3.06
N SER A 38 7.53 3.72 -3.67
CA SER A 38 7.69 3.52 -5.12
C SER A 38 7.03 2.22 -5.59
N THR A 39 7.15 1.16 -4.81
CA THR A 39 6.53 -0.14 -5.11
C THR A 39 5.01 -0.07 -4.94
N ALA A 40 4.53 0.60 -3.90
CA ALA A 40 3.11 0.86 -3.67
C ALA A 40 2.50 1.67 -4.83
N LYS A 41 3.16 2.76 -5.24
CA LYS A 41 2.73 3.61 -6.36
C LYS A 41 2.70 2.83 -7.66
N ASN A 42 3.76 2.08 -7.96
CA ASN A 42 3.80 1.25 -9.16
C ASN A 42 2.75 0.13 -9.14
N HIS A 43 2.51 -0.48 -7.98
CA HIS A 43 1.46 -1.47 -7.82
C HIS A 43 0.09 -0.86 -8.14
N ILE A 44 -0.25 0.28 -7.55
CA ILE A 44 -1.54 0.94 -7.78
C ILE A 44 -1.64 1.42 -9.23
N SER A 45 -0.61 2.06 -9.78
CA SER A 45 -0.59 2.51 -11.18
C SER A 45 -0.79 1.35 -12.18
N GLN A 46 -0.15 0.19 -11.97
CA GLN A 46 -0.22 -0.93 -12.91
C GLN A 46 -1.41 -1.87 -12.68
N LYS A 47 -1.79 -2.13 -11.42
CA LYS A 47 -2.85 -3.10 -11.07
C LYS A 47 -4.19 -2.44 -10.79
N HIS A 48 -4.16 -1.18 -10.38
CA HIS A 48 -5.34 -0.40 -10.01
C HIS A 48 -5.32 1.00 -10.65
N PRO A 49 -5.18 1.11 -11.98
CA PRO A 49 -5.07 2.41 -12.66
C PRO A 49 -6.27 3.34 -12.40
N GLN A 50 -7.44 2.78 -12.07
CA GLN A 50 -8.62 3.52 -11.66
C GLN A 50 -8.46 4.19 -10.27
N ALA A 51 -7.78 3.54 -9.33
CA ALA A 51 -7.51 4.09 -7.99
C ALA A 51 -6.34 5.08 -7.98
N TRP A 52 -5.47 5.07 -9.00
CA TRP A 52 -4.37 6.04 -9.14
C TRP A 52 -4.84 7.44 -9.56
N ASN A 53 -5.96 7.53 -10.28
CA ASN A 53 -6.46 8.77 -10.90
C ASN A 53 -7.66 9.40 -10.15
N THR A 54 -7.92 9.00 -8.90
CA THR A 54 -8.97 9.56 -8.03
C THR A 54 -8.32 10.34 -6.88
#